data_AF-A0A453N136-F1
#
_entry.id   AF-A0A453N136-F1
#
_cell.length_a   1.000
_cell.length_b   1.000
_cell.length_c   1.000
_cell.angle_alpha   90.00
_cell.angle_beta   90.00
_cell.angle_gamma   90.00
#
_symmetry.space_group_name_H-M   'P 1'
#
loop_
_entity.id
_entity.type
_entity.pdbx_description
1 polymer ?
#
loop_
_entity_poly.entity_id
_entity_poly.type
_entity_poly.pdbx_seq_one_letter_code
_entity_poly.pdbx_strand_id
1 'polypeptide(L)'
;MDMDAKYADLRRAAEETAVVDAHAHDLVAAGSTLPFIGCFSEADGDALALAPHSLPFKRSLRDIAALYDCDPSLEKVEEFRRAQGLSSITSKCFQAANISALVVDDVSTLDKTLELESHKAFAPKVYRVVGIETLAETIINEVWHGVLTWFRSL
;
A
#
# COMPACT_ATOMS: atom_id res chain seq x y z
N MET A 1 -36.60 16.82 -8.28
CA MET A 1 -35.57 17.41 -7.41
C MET A 1 -34.27 16.79 -7.87
N ASP A 2 -33.34 17.59 -8.38
CA ASP A 2 -32.07 17.09 -8.89
C ASP A 2 -31.28 16.46 -7.72
N MET A 3 -30.94 15.18 -7.86
CA MET A 3 -30.22 14.41 -6.84
C MET A 3 -28.80 14.97 -6.64
N ASP A 4 -28.21 15.55 -7.69
CA ASP A 4 -26.88 16.16 -7.63
C ASP A 4 -26.89 17.46 -6.80
N ALA A 5 -27.95 18.26 -6.91
CA ALA A 5 -28.12 19.47 -6.10
C ALA A 5 -28.37 19.15 -4.61
N LYS A 6 -29.06 18.05 -4.30
CA LYS A 6 -29.44 17.69 -2.92
C LYS A 6 -28.22 17.40 -2.02
N TYR A 7 -27.16 16.81 -2.59
CA TYR A 7 -25.99 16.38 -1.83
C TYR A 7 -24.70 17.10 -2.24
N ALA A 8 -24.80 18.21 -2.96
CA ALA A 8 -23.63 18.95 -3.46
C ALA A 8 -22.63 19.30 -2.34
N ASP A 9 -23.11 19.77 -1.19
CA ASP A 9 -22.25 20.09 -0.05
C ASP A 9 -21.60 18.86 0.57
N LEU A 10 -22.33 17.75 0.69
CA LEU A 10 -21.79 16.49 1.20
C LEU A 10 -20.73 15.93 0.27
N ARG A 11 -20.98 15.97 -1.05
CA ARG A 11 -20.03 15.52 -2.06
C ARG A 11 -18.76 16.35 -2.02
N ARG A 12 -18.88 17.68 -1.99
CA ARG A 12 -17.74 18.58 -1.84
C ARG A 12 -16.95 18.27 -0.58
N ALA A 13 -17.63 18.12 0.56
CA ALA A 13 -16.96 17.76 1.81
C ALA A 13 -16.23 16.42 1.72
N ALA A 14 -16.82 15.39 1.11
CA ALA A 14 -16.20 14.09 0.91
C ALA A 14 -14.98 14.14 -0.03
N GLU A 15 -15.01 14.98 -1.06
CA GLU A 15 -13.93 15.11 -2.05
C GLU A 15 -12.78 16.01 -1.56
N GLU A 16 -13.06 17.04 -0.76
CA GLU A 16 -12.06 18.01 -0.30
C GLU A 16 -11.43 17.67 1.07
N THR A 17 -12.04 16.77 1.84
CA THR A 17 -11.52 16.39 3.16
C THR A 17 -10.24 15.58 3.01
N ALA A 18 -9.20 16.00 3.73
CA ALA A 18 -7.94 15.25 3.75
C ALA A 18 -8.11 13.89 4.44
N VAL A 19 -7.57 12.85 3.83
CA VAL A 19 -7.74 11.46 4.26
C VAL A 19 -6.73 11.12 5.35
N VAL A 20 -7.16 10.31 6.31
CA VAL A 20 -6.28 9.56 7.21
C VAL A 20 -6.33 8.11 6.74
N ASP A 21 -5.24 7.63 6.17
CA ASP A 21 -5.13 6.21 5.84
C ASP A 21 -4.73 5.46 7.12
N ALA A 22 -5.72 4.82 7.73
CA ALA A 22 -5.60 4.19 9.04
C ALA A 22 -4.97 2.80 9.01
N HIS A 23 -4.73 2.22 7.82
CA HIS A 23 -4.09 0.92 7.69
C HIS A 23 -3.51 0.76 6.28
N ALA A 24 -2.21 1.03 6.17
CA ALA A 24 -1.42 0.81 4.97
C ALA A 24 -0.25 -0.14 5.24
N HIS A 25 0.30 -0.71 4.19
CA HIS A 25 1.58 -1.43 4.25
C HIS A 25 2.70 -0.57 3.70
N ASP A 26 3.93 -0.97 4.01
CA ASP A 26 5.12 -0.27 3.55
C ASP A 26 5.26 -0.26 2.02
N LEU A 27 5.85 0.83 1.52
CA LEU A 27 6.32 0.92 0.15
C LEU A 27 7.53 0.02 -0.08
N VAL A 28 7.69 -0.47 -1.30
CA VAL A 28 8.88 -1.22 -1.71
C VAL A 28 9.81 -0.40 -2.60
N ALA A 29 11.11 -0.66 -2.50
CA ALA A 29 12.12 -0.01 -3.30
C ALA A 29 11.98 -0.36 -4.80
N ALA A 30 12.49 0.51 -5.68
CA ALA A 30 12.39 0.35 -7.13
C ALA A 30 12.99 -0.96 -7.68
N GLY A 31 13.91 -1.59 -6.93
CA GLY A 31 14.51 -2.87 -7.28
C GLY A 31 13.76 -4.09 -6.75
N SER A 32 12.58 -3.93 -6.14
CA SER A 32 11.78 -5.03 -5.60
C SER A 32 11.41 -6.03 -6.70
N THR A 33 11.35 -7.32 -6.34
CA THR A 33 10.88 -8.39 -7.22
C THR A 33 9.37 -8.47 -7.33
N LEU A 34 8.63 -7.66 -6.56
CA LEU A 34 7.18 -7.67 -6.61
C LEU A 34 6.65 -7.24 -7.98
N PRO A 35 5.79 -8.07 -8.61
CA PRO A 35 5.24 -7.74 -9.90
C PRO A 35 4.23 -6.61 -9.76
N PHE A 36 4.28 -5.62 -10.65
CA PHE A 36 3.39 -4.45 -10.58
C PHE A 36 1.90 -4.81 -10.63
N ILE A 37 1.53 -5.91 -11.30
CA ILE A 37 0.16 -6.42 -11.33
C ILE A 37 -0.36 -6.80 -9.93
N GLY A 38 0.53 -7.17 -9.00
CA GLY A 38 0.18 -7.47 -7.60
C GLY A 38 -0.40 -6.26 -6.86
N CYS A 39 -0.09 -5.03 -7.29
CA CYS A 39 -0.71 -3.83 -6.71
C CYS A 39 -2.23 -3.73 -6.95
N PHE A 40 -2.79 -4.59 -7.79
CA PHE A 40 -4.21 -4.60 -8.16
C PHE A 40 -4.96 -5.85 -7.69
N SER A 41 -4.28 -6.79 -7.04
CA SER A 41 -4.83 -8.11 -6.71
C SER A 41 -3.97 -8.84 -5.68
N GLU A 42 -4.64 -9.42 -4.68
CA GLU A 42 -4.03 -10.34 -3.70
C GLU A 42 -3.83 -11.77 -4.24
N ALA A 43 -4.26 -12.05 -5.48
CA ALA A 43 -4.06 -13.35 -6.11
C ALA A 43 -2.56 -13.64 -6.32
N ASP A 44 -2.17 -14.89 -6.09
CA ASP A 44 -0.79 -15.35 -6.25
C ASP A 44 -0.72 -16.56 -7.20
N GLY A 45 0.49 -16.87 -7.69
CA GLY A 45 0.75 -17.93 -8.65
C GLY A 45 -0.09 -17.79 -9.91
N ASP A 46 -0.64 -18.90 -10.40
CA ASP A 46 -1.43 -18.93 -11.64
C ASP A 46 -2.70 -18.05 -11.57
N ALA A 47 -3.23 -17.79 -10.37
CA ALA A 47 -4.43 -16.98 -10.20
C ALA A 47 -4.18 -15.50 -10.52
N LEU A 48 -2.95 -15.01 -10.37
CA LEU A 48 -2.58 -13.62 -10.68
C LEU A 48 -2.80 -13.30 -12.18
N ALA A 49 -2.68 -14.29 -13.06
CA ALA A 49 -2.98 -14.13 -14.49
C ALA A 49 -4.45 -13.75 -14.76
N LEU A 50 -5.36 -14.00 -13.80
CA LEU A 50 -6.78 -13.65 -13.90
C LEU A 50 -7.11 -12.28 -13.30
N ALA A 51 -6.16 -11.63 -12.61
CA ALA A 51 -6.35 -10.30 -12.02
C ALA A 51 -6.93 -9.27 -13.01
N PRO A 52 -6.53 -9.24 -14.31
CA PRO A 52 -7.08 -8.29 -15.29
C PRO A 52 -8.58 -8.39 -15.52
N HIS A 53 -9.20 -9.52 -15.17
CA HIS A 53 -10.64 -9.72 -15.32
C HIS A 53 -11.44 -9.16 -14.12
N SER A 54 -10.78 -8.84 -13.01
CA SER A 54 -11.41 -8.33 -11.80
C SER A 54 -11.85 -6.86 -11.95
N LEU A 55 -12.89 -6.47 -11.19
CA LEU A 55 -13.33 -5.07 -11.12
C LEU A 55 -12.28 -4.14 -10.48
N PRO A 56 -11.61 -4.52 -9.37
CA PRO A 56 -10.56 -3.70 -8.76
C PRO A 56 -9.45 -3.36 -9.75
N PHE A 57 -8.95 -4.35 -10.51
CA PHE A 57 -7.93 -4.11 -11.52
C PHE A 57 -8.38 -3.09 -12.57
N LYS A 58 -9.55 -3.31 -13.20
CA LYS A 58 -10.03 -2.44 -14.29
C LYS A 58 -10.26 -1.00 -13.83
N ARG A 59 -10.83 -0.84 -12.63
CA ARG A 59 -11.07 0.48 -12.05
C ARG A 59 -9.75 1.18 -11.71
N SER A 60 -8.90 0.53 -10.93
CA SER A 60 -7.65 1.13 -10.46
C SER A 60 -6.69 1.43 -11.61
N LEU A 61 -6.61 0.57 -12.64
CA LEU A 61 -5.80 0.83 -13.82
C LEU A 61 -6.25 2.09 -14.55
N ARG A 62 -7.56 2.26 -14.77
CA ARG A 62 -8.12 3.46 -15.39
C ARG A 62 -7.84 4.70 -14.55
N ASP A 63 -8.06 4.63 -13.24
CA ASP A 63 -7.92 5.78 -12.35
C ASP A 63 -6.43 6.21 -12.25
N ILE A 64 -5.50 5.26 -12.19
CA ILE A 64 -4.05 5.53 -12.22
C ILE A 64 -3.59 6.05 -13.59
N ALA A 65 -4.08 5.48 -14.69
CA ALA A 65 -3.73 5.95 -16.03
C ALA A 65 -4.20 7.40 -16.25
N ALA A 66 -5.41 7.74 -15.79
CA ALA A 66 -5.91 9.12 -15.80
C ALA A 66 -5.04 10.05 -14.93
N LEU A 67 -4.62 9.60 -13.74
CA LEU A 67 -3.70 10.36 -12.90
C LEU A 67 -2.34 10.55 -13.59
N TYR A 68 -1.83 9.54 -14.28
CA TYR A 68 -0.52 9.58 -14.94
C TYR A 68 -0.56 10.30 -16.30
N ASP A 69 -1.75 10.58 -16.82
CA ASP A 69 -1.96 11.10 -18.18
C ASP A 69 -1.34 10.18 -19.24
N CYS A 70 -1.65 8.88 -19.14
CA CYS A 70 -1.20 7.86 -20.08
C CYS A 70 -2.33 6.90 -20.47
N ASP A 71 -2.09 6.06 -21.47
CA ASP A 71 -3.06 5.07 -21.92
C ASP A 71 -3.41 4.08 -20.78
N PRO A 72 -4.69 3.65 -20.67
CA PRO A 72 -5.15 2.75 -19.62
C PRO A 72 -4.78 1.29 -19.89
N SER A 73 -3.49 1.01 -20.03
CA SER A 73 -2.91 -0.33 -20.13
C SER A 73 -1.87 -0.55 -19.03
N LEU A 74 -1.75 -1.80 -18.55
CA LEU A 74 -0.80 -2.16 -17.50
C LEU A 74 0.64 -1.79 -17.90
N GLU A 75 1.00 -2.08 -19.15
CA GLU A 75 2.31 -1.76 -19.72
C GLU A 75 2.61 -0.26 -19.67
N LYS A 76 1.67 0.59 -20.13
CA LYS A 76 1.88 2.03 -20.22
C LYS A 76 1.94 2.69 -18.85
N VAL A 77 1.11 2.24 -17.91
CA VAL A 77 1.17 2.68 -16.52
C VAL A 77 2.50 2.29 -15.87
N GLU A 78 2.96 1.06 -16.09
CA GLU A 78 4.21 0.58 -15.51
C GLU A 78 5.45 1.25 -16.12
N GLU A 79 5.47 1.47 -17.43
CA GLU A 79 6.50 2.25 -18.13
C GLU A 79 6.60 3.66 -17.56
N PHE A 80 5.46 4.35 -17.42
CA PHE A 80 5.42 5.70 -16.84
C PHE A 80 5.93 5.69 -15.40
N ARG A 81 5.46 4.75 -14.58
CA ARG A 81 5.90 4.59 -13.18
C ARG A 81 7.41 4.39 -13.06
N ARG A 82 7.99 3.55 -13.92
CA ARG A 82 9.45 3.31 -13.96
C ARG A 82 10.22 4.55 -14.40
N ALA A 83 9.75 5.25 -15.42
CA ALA A 83 10.43 6.43 -15.96
C ALA A 83 10.44 7.61 -14.97
N GLN A 84 9.35 7.81 -14.21
CA GLN A 84 9.26 8.88 -13.21
C GLN A 84 10.03 8.58 -11.92
N GLY A 85 10.19 7.30 -11.59
CA GLY A 85 10.85 6.86 -10.37
C GLY A 85 9.94 6.91 -9.14
N LEU A 86 10.34 6.16 -8.10
CA LEU A 86 9.54 5.89 -6.90
C LEU A 86 9.10 7.17 -6.18
N SER A 87 10.03 8.07 -5.86
CA SER A 87 9.71 9.27 -5.08
C SER A 87 8.70 10.19 -5.77
N SER A 88 8.89 10.42 -7.09
CA SER A 88 7.99 11.24 -7.90
C SER A 88 6.60 10.64 -7.96
N ILE A 89 6.52 9.33 -8.24
CA ILE A 89 5.22 8.67 -8.43
C ILE A 89 4.46 8.54 -7.11
N THR A 90 5.14 8.21 -6.01
CA THR A 90 4.53 8.15 -4.67
C THR A 90 4.01 9.53 -4.28
N SER A 91 4.81 10.60 -4.46
CA SER A 91 4.37 11.96 -4.16
C SER A 91 3.12 12.34 -4.96
N LYS A 92 3.09 12.01 -6.27
CA LYS A 92 1.94 12.26 -7.14
C LYS A 92 0.68 11.55 -6.64
N CYS A 93 0.79 10.27 -6.29
CA CYS A 93 -0.34 9.49 -5.76
C CYS A 93 -0.83 10.02 -4.40
N PHE A 94 0.08 10.29 -3.46
CA PHE A 94 -0.27 10.75 -2.12
C PHE A 94 -0.92 12.15 -2.13
N GLN A 95 -0.43 13.04 -3.00
CA GLN A 95 -1.04 14.35 -3.22
C GLN A 95 -2.43 14.24 -3.83
N ALA A 96 -2.60 13.40 -4.85
CA ALA A 96 -3.90 13.18 -5.48
C ALA A 96 -4.93 12.57 -4.52
N ALA A 97 -4.48 11.71 -3.59
CA ALA A 97 -5.31 11.13 -2.55
C ALA A 97 -5.56 12.05 -1.33
N ASN A 98 -4.94 13.24 -1.30
CA ASN A 98 -5.07 14.22 -0.21
C ASN A 98 -4.78 13.61 1.18
N ILE A 99 -3.70 12.82 1.29
CA ILE A 99 -3.35 12.11 2.54
C ILE A 99 -2.74 13.08 3.56
N SER A 100 -3.36 13.18 4.73
CA SER A 100 -2.88 14.00 5.86
C SER A 100 -2.12 13.19 6.92
N ALA A 101 -2.38 11.89 7.01
CA ALA A 101 -1.71 10.97 7.90
C ALA A 101 -1.76 9.54 7.34
N LEU A 102 -0.68 8.80 7.57
CA LEU A 102 -0.51 7.40 7.19
C LEU A 102 -0.22 6.56 8.44
N VAL A 103 -0.94 5.47 8.61
CA VAL A 103 -0.74 4.51 9.69
C VAL A 103 -0.27 3.20 9.07
N VAL A 104 1.01 2.87 9.26
CA VAL A 104 1.71 1.80 8.55
C VAL A 104 1.82 0.56 9.42
N ASP A 105 1.39 -0.56 8.88
CA ASP A 105 1.63 -1.91 9.40
C ASP A 105 2.91 -2.48 8.78
N ASP A 106 3.98 -2.49 9.58
CA ASP A 106 5.34 -2.83 9.17
C ASP A 106 5.70 -4.31 9.34
N VAL A 107 4.69 -5.16 9.58
CA VAL A 107 4.91 -6.62 9.68
C VAL A 107 5.03 -7.32 8.33
N SER A 108 4.81 -6.60 7.22
CA SER A 108 4.84 -7.19 5.89
C SER A 108 6.25 -7.67 5.51
N THR A 109 6.36 -8.90 5.01
CA THR A 109 7.64 -9.50 4.59
C THR A 109 7.94 -9.27 3.11
N LEU A 110 7.49 -8.14 2.57
CA LEU A 110 7.64 -7.81 1.15
C LEU A 110 9.13 -7.63 0.76
N ASP A 111 9.46 -7.91 -0.50
CA ASP A 111 10.84 -7.75 -0.97
C ASP A 111 11.23 -6.27 -1.03
N LYS A 112 12.33 -5.93 -0.35
CA LYS A 112 12.93 -4.58 -0.33
C LYS A 112 11.97 -3.49 0.15
N THR A 113 11.22 -3.81 1.19
CA THR A 113 10.42 -2.86 1.96
C THR A 113 11.25 -1.67 2.44
N LEU A 114 10.71 -0.45 2.32
CA LEU A 114 11.32 0.76 2.83
C LEU A 114 11.13 0.87 4.34
N GLU A 115 12.08 1.48 5.04
CA GLU A 115 11.93 1.79 6.47
C GLU A 115 10.79 2.79 6.71
N LEU A 116 10.07 2.64 7.83
CA LEU A 116 8.97 3.51 8.24
C LEU A 116 9.27 5.01 8.08
N GLU A 117 10.46 5.45 8.49
CA GLU A 117 10.89 6.85 8.40
C GLU A 117 10.91 7.40 6.97
N SER A 118 11.13 6.55 5.97
CA SER A 118 11.11 6.93 4.55
C SER A 118 9.74 7.46 4.11
N HIS A 119 8.65 7.01 4.76
CA HIS A 119 7.30 7.43 4.43
C HIS A 119 7.01 8.90 4.79
N LYS A 120 7.80 9.50 5.69
CA LYS A 120 7.68 10.92 6.06
C LYS A 120 8.01 11.87 4.91
N ALA A 121 8.65 11.38 3.85
CA ALA A 121 8.84 12.13 2.62
C ALA A 121 7.52 12.34 1.83
N PHE A 122 6.49 11.53 2.08
CA PHE A 122 5.27 11.49 1.27
C PHE A 122 4.00 11.86 2.04
N ALA A 123 3.97 11.65 3.36
CA ALA A 123 2.85 12.00 4.23
C ALA A 123 3.29 12.93 5.38
N PRO A 124 2.49 13.95 5.77
CA PRO A 124 2.85 14.86 6.85
C PRO A 124 3.01 14.19 8.22
N LYS A 125 2.25 13.12 8.45
CA LYS A 125 2.25 12.33 9.69
C LYS A 125 2.30 10.86 9.33
N VAL A 126 3.21 10.14 9.98
CA VAL A 126 3.38 8.70 9.82
C VAL A 126 3.36 8.07 11.19
N TYR A 127 2.53 7.05 11.37
CA TYR A 127 2.40 6.26 12.57
C TYR A 127 2.64 4.79 12.25
N ARG A 128 2.99 4.03 13.28
CA ARG A 128 3.19 2.58 13.18
C ARG A 128 2.07 1.84 13.88
N VAL A 129 1.55 0.80 13.25
CA VAL A 129 0.69 -0.21 13.89
C VAL A 129 1.57 -1.26 14.53
N VAL A 130 1.20 -1.72 15.73
CA VAL A 130 1.87 -2.86 16.36
C VAL A 130 1.15 -4.12 15.91
N GLY A 131 1.81 -4.96 15.10
CA GLY A 131 1.32 -6.29 14.76
C GLY A 131 1.44 -7.23 15.97
N ILE A 132 0.32 -7.41 16.66
CA ILE A 132 0.27 -8.16 17.92
C ILE A 132 0.58 -9.64 17.71
N GLU A 133 0.25 -10.18 16.55
CA GLU A 133 0.48 -11.57 16.15
C GLU A 133 1.99 -11.86 16.02
N THR A 134 2.72 -11.01 15.31
CA THR A 134 4.18 -11.13 15.15
C THR A 134 4.90 -10.95 16.48
N LEU A 135 4.43 -10.02 17.32
CA LEU A 135 4.95 -9.85 18.67
C LEU A 135 4.71 -11.10 19.53
N ALA A 136 3.50 -11.67 19.48
CA ALA A 136 3.17 -12.88 20.20
C ALA A 136 4.01 -14.08 19.73
N GLU A 137 4.17 -14.24 18.41
CA GLU A 137 5.03 -15.27 17.82
C GLU A 137 6.48 -15.15 18.30
N THR A 138 7.02 -13.92 18.34
CA THR A 138 8.38 -13.64 18.83
C THR A 138 8.54 -14.07 20.28
N ILE A 139 7.61 -13.66 21.15
CA ILE A 139 7.63 -14.00 22.58
C ILE A 139 7.51 -15.52 22.79
N ILE A 140 6.62 -16.18 22.06
CA ILE A 140 6.42 -17.64 22.17
C ILE A 140 7.70 -18.38 21.76
N ASN A 141 8.34 -17.98 20.66
CA ASN A 141 9.56 -18.60 20.17
C ASN A 141 10.74 -18.38 21.15
N GLU A 142 10.89 -17.19 21.72
CA GLU A 142 11.92 -16.90 22.73
C GLU A 142 11.74 -17.75 24.00
N VAL A 143 10.51 -17.84 24.52
CA VAL A 143 10.19 -18.68 25.68
C VAL A 143 10.48 -20.16 25.38
N TRP A 144 10.06 -20.64 24.21
CA TRP A 144 10.31 -22.02 23.79
C TRP A 144 11.81 -22.35 23.69
N HIS A 145 12.60 -21.45 23.09
CA HIS A 145 14.05 -21.59 23.02
C HIS A 145 14.69 -21.64 24.41
N GLY A 146 14.25 -20.79 25.35
CA GLY A 146 14.72 -20.80 26.74
C GLY A 146 14.40 -22.11 27.48
N VAL A 147 13.22 -22.68 27.26
CA VAL A 147 12.84 -23.98 27.84
C VAL A 147 13.73 -25.10 27.29
N LEU A 148 13.97 -25.13 25.98
CA LEU A 148 14.80 -26.16 25.34
C LEU A 148 16.27 -26.10 25.78
N THR A 149 16.84 -24.89 25.95
CA THR A 149 18.23 -24.74 26.43
C THR A 149 18.36 -25.19 27.88
N TRP A 150 17.38 -24.88 28.73
CA TRP A 150 17.33 -25.37 30.10
C TRP A 150 17.28 -26.90 30.17
N PHE A 151 16.38 -27.54 29.41
CA PHE A 151 16.31 -29.01 29.35
C PHE A 151 17.59 -29.68 28.85
N ARG A 152 18.34 -29.05 27.93
CA ARG A 152 19.62 -29.57 27.42
C ARG A 152 20.80 -29.39 28.38
N SER A 153 20.62 -28.58 29.43
CA SER A 153 21.63 -28.34 30.46
C SER A 153 21.50 -29.26 31.69
N LEU A 154 20.45 -30.08 31.73
CA LEU A 154 20.23 -31.16 32.69
C LEU A 154 20.83 -32.47 32.18
#